data_AF-A0A0Q7Q7B5-F1
#
_entry.id   AF-A0A0Q7Q7B5-F1
#
_cell.length_a   1.000
_cell.length_b   1.000
_cell.length_c   1.000
_cell.angle_alpha   90.00
_cell.angle_beta   90.00
_cell.angle_gamma   90.00
#
_symmetry.space_group_name_H-M   'P 1'
#
loop_
_entity.id
_entity.type
_entity.pdbx_description
1 polymer ?
#
loop_
_entity_poly.entity_id
_entity_poly.type
_entity_poly.pdbx_seq_one_letter_code
_entity_poly.pdbx_strand_id
1 'polypeptide(L)'
;MARSPLVPVALVLLVAPVTAEYLIGYDDILMRPAALVFGLVFFAPLYGAPALLIRETARRRGLGWPSMLLMATAFGLVQAGLVDQSLFDPDYRAIPYWDSLRGPTFVAPWGTSAYMVLTFVSGHVLGSMAAPIALAESWSTTRGPWLRPRGLVLAALAWAAASAFILFDHLGSTDARITWGQGLGTGAVALLLVLVALRLSPVAPRRGRVPSPWIVLAVTTALLATGSLVQTGWLSTAALAAAFAVALGLLWRWGTRDGWTGRHTVAAVTGDLLSIGVPAFWVEPLGGASLGPKLVTNAALLAIVLAVAARGLVVQRRLPSPLSPERA
;
A
#
# COMPACT_ATOMS: atom_id res chain seq x y z
N MET A 1 -18.30 13.57 21.65
CA MET A 1 -18.46 12.11 21.50
C MET A 1 -17.25 11.56 20.76
N ALA A 2 -16.34 10.86 21.45
CA ALA A 2 -15.26 10.15 20.79
C ALA A 2 -15.87 9.01 19.96
N ARG A 3 -15.76 9.09 18.63
CA ARG A 3 -16.23 8.00 17.76
C ARG A 3 -15.42 6.75 18.08
N SER A 4 -16.11 5.62 18.24
CA SER A 4 -15.49 4.32 18.46
C SER A 4 -14.39 4.04 17.42
N PRO A 5 -13.22 3.49 17.82
CA PRO A 5 -12.15 3.14 16.88
C PRO A 5 -12.54 1.99 15.94
N LEU A 6 -13.74 1.41 16.07
CA LEU A 6 -14.23 0.34 15.20
C LEU A 6 -14.32 0.76 13.72
N VAL A 7 -14.77 1.99 13.43
CA VAL A 7 -14.90 2.46 12.04
C VAL A 7 -13.54 2.52 11.34
N PRO A 8 -12.51 3.21 11.87
CA PRO A 8 -11.21 3.22 11.20
C PRO A 8 -10.55 1.84 11.15
N VAL A 9 -10.77 0.97 12.15
CA VAL A 9 -10.28 -0.41 12.12
C VAL A 9 -10.91 -1.20 10.98
N ALA A 10 -12.24 -1.18 10.85
CA ALA A 10 -12.95 -1.84 9.77
C ALA A 10 -12.54 -1.28 8.40
N LEU A 11 -12.32 0.04 8.31
CA LEU A 11 -11.89 0.69 7.07
C LEU A 11 -10.51 0.18 6.63
N VAL A 12 -9.51 0.09 7.52
CA VAL A 12 -8.21 -0.51 7.14
C VAL A 12 -8.38 -1.96 6.70
N LEU A 13 -9.14 -2.76 7.46
CA LEU A 13 -9.34 -4.18 7.15
C LEU A 13 -10.00 -4.44 5.80
N LEU A 14 -10.85 -3.53 5.33
CA LEU A 14 -11.59 -3.67 4.08
C LEU A 14 -10.95 -2.92 2.90
N VAL A 15 -10.37 -1.76 3.13
CA VAL A 15 -9.77 -0.95 2.06
C VAL A 15 -8.41 -1.49 1.65
N ALA A 16 -7.57 -1.95 2.60
CA ALA A 16 -6.26 -2.49 2.28
C ALA A 16 -6.29 -3.66 1.26
N PRO A 17 -7.13 -4.70 1.44
CA PRO A 17 -7.22 -5.77 0.43
C PRO A 17 -7.78 -5.28 -0.90
N VAL A 18 -8.76 -4.37 -0.88
CA VAL A 18 -9.33 -3.80 -2.11
C VAL A 18 -8.26 -3.05 -2.91
N THR A 19 -7.43 -2.25 -2.25
CA THR A 19 -6.40 -1.45 -2.92
C THR A 19 -5.17 -2.26 -3.27
N ALA A 20 -4.91 -3.37 -2.58
CA ALA A 20 -3.83 -4.30 -2.88
C ALA A 20 -4.13 -5.20 -4.09
N GLU A 21 -5.32 -5.82 -4.13
CA GLU A 21 -5.61 -6.91 -5.08
C GLU A 21 -6.65 -6.55 -6.14
N TYR A 22 -7.70 -5.81 -5.75
CA TYR A 22 -8.85 -5.64 -6.63
C TYR A 22 -8.74 -4.39 -7.50
N LEU A 23 -8.21 -3.30 -6.96
CA LEU A 23 -8.19 -1.99 -7.62
C LEU A 23 -7.34 -1.96 -8.89
N ILE A 24 -6.29 -2.78 -8.95
CA ILE A 24 -5.38 -2.89 -10.10
C ILE A 24 -6.02 -3.56 -11.32
N GLY A 25 -7.10 -4.34 -11.14
CA GLY A 25 -7.93 -4.74 -12.26
C GLY A 25 -7.45 -5.97 -13.07
N TYR A 26 -6.46 -6.74 -12.60
CA TYR A 26 -5.84 -7.83 -13.37
C TYR A 26 -6.50 -9.20 -13.17
N ASP A 27 -7.08 -9.46 -11.99
CA ASP A 27 -7.49 -10.82 -11.61
C ASP A 27 -8.89 -11.17 -12.12
N ASP A 28 -9.12 -12.43 -12.48
CA ASP A 28 -10.40 -12.90 -13.03
C ASP A 28 -11.51 -12.96 -11.95
N ILE A 29 -11.15 -12.85 -10.68
CA ILE A 29 -12.10 -12.70 -9.57
C ILE A 29 -13.02 -11.47 -9.74
N LEU A 30 -12.63 -10.46 -10.52
CA LEU A 30 -13.39 -9.23 -10.75
C LEU A 30 -14.74 -9.46 -11.42
N MET A 31 -14.93 -10.56 -12.15
CA MET A 31 -16.21 -10.90 -12.77
C MET A 31 -17.06 -11.81 -11.88
N ARG A 32 -16.62 -12.07 -10.65
CA ARG A 32 -17.26 -12.97 -9.68
C ARG A 32 -17.52 -12.22 -8.37
N PRO A 33 -18.59 -11.41 -8.29
CA PRO A 33 -18.85 -10.56 -7.11
C PRO A 33 -18.87 -11.32 -5.78
N ALA A 34 -19.44 -12.52 -5.74
CA ALA A 34 -19.43 -13.36 -4.55
C ALA A 34 -18.01 -13.79 -4.14
N ALA A 35 -17.14 -14.08 -5.12
CA ALA A 35 -15.75 -14.42 -4.87
C ALA A 35 -14.95 -13.21 -4.36
N LEU A 36 -15.22 -12.00 -4.85
CA LEU A 36 -14.60 -10.78 -4.30
C LEU A 36 -14.88 -10.61 -2.81
N VAL A 37 -16.14 -10.79 -2.41
CA VAL A 37 -16.54 -10.68 -0.99
C VAL A 37 -15.91 -11.80 -0.17
N PHE A 38 -15.93 -13.03 -0.68
CA PHE A 38 -15.31 -14.16 0.00
C PHE A 38 -13.78 -14.02 0.11
N GLY A 39 -13.12 -13.49 -0.91
CA GLY A 39 -11.68 -13.23 -0.92
C GLY A 39 -11.23 -12.29 0.20
N LEU A 40 -12.10 -11.40 0.68
CA LEU A 40 -11.80 -10.56 1.84
C LEU A 40 -11.55 -11.37 3.12
N VAL A 41 -12.05 -12.61 3.23
CA VAL A 41 -11.74 -13.51 4.37
C VAL A 41 -10.24 -13.79 4.44
N PHE A 42 -9.55 -13.85 3.30
CA PHE A 42 -8.11 -14.10 3.21
C PHE A 42 -7.31 -12.80 3.08
N PHE A 43 -7.77 -11.87 2.25
CA PHE A 43 -7.04 -10.64 1.99
C PHE A 43 -7.14 -9.62 3.13
N ALA A 44 -8.22 -9.59 3.91
CA ALA A 44 -8.29 -8.71 5.09
C ALA A 44 -7.23 -9.06 6.15
N PRO A 45 -7.02 -10.34 6.54
CA PRO A 45 -5.90 -10.68 7.40
C PRO A 45 -4.54 -10.56 6.69
N LEU A 46 -4.45 -10.81 5.37
CA LEU A 46 -3.17 -10.70 4.65
C LEU A 46 -2.67 -9.26 4.48
N TYR A 47 -3.56 -8.29 4.24
CA TYR A 47 -3.22 -6.89 3.97
C TYR A 47 -3.70 -5.93 5.05
N GLY A 48 -4.95 -6.10 5.52
CA GLY A 48 -5.55 -5.22 6.52
C GLY A 48 -4.93 -5.36 7.92
N ALA A 49 -4.65 -6.60 8.36
CA ALA A 49 -4.02 -6.83 9.65
C ALA A 49 -2.60 -6.26 9.74
N PRO A 50 -1.67 -6.48 8.78
CA PRO A 50 -0.36 -5.82 8.82
C PRO A 50 -0.45 -4.30 8.71
N ALA A 51 -1.37 -3.74 7.91
CA ALA A 51 -1.61 -2.30 7.88
C ALA A 51 -2.01 -1.75 9.27
N LEU A 52 -2.87 -2.48 10.01
CA LEU A 52 -3.19 -2.15 11.40
C LEU A 52 -1.96 -2.27 12.32
N LEU A 53 -1.16 -3.32 12.20
CA LEU A 53 0.04 -3.52 13.03
C LEU A 53 1.07 -2.40 12.82
N ILE A 54 1.31 -2.01 11.57
CA ILE A 54 2.18 -0.89 11.18
C ILE A 54 1.70 0.40 11.86
N ARG A 55 0.42 0.72 11.68
CA ARG A 55 -0.21 1.92 12.24
C ARG A 55 -0.17 1.92 13.76
N GLU A 56 -0.57 0.82 14.39
CA GLU A 56 -0.62 0.69 15.85
C GLU A 56 0.77 0.80 16.46
N THR A 57 1.78 0.17 15.85
CA THR A 57 3.18 0.29 16.28
C THR A 57 3.64 1.72 16.23
N ALA A 58 3.37 2.42 15.11
CA ALA A 58 3.74 3.81 14.95
C ALA A 58 3.08 4.70 16.00
N ARG A 59 1.76 4.58 16.21
CA ARG A 59 1.05 5.44 17.17
C ARG A 59 1.38 5.15 18.64
N ARG A 60 1.69 3.90 19.00
CA ARG A 60 2.15 3.56 20.36
C ARG A 60 3.53 4.09 20.69
N ARG A 61 4.41 4.15 19.70
CA ARG A 61 5.79 4.63 19.85
C ARG A 61 5.96 6.11 19.47
N GLY A 62 4.86 6.81 19.17
CA GLY A 62 4.90 8.21 18.75
C GLY A 62 5.59 8.44 17.40
N LEU A 63 5.70 7.43 16.54
CA LEU A 63 6.39 7.50 15.25
C LEU A 63 5.54 8.16 14.16
N GLY A 64 6.21 8.67 13.13
CA GLY A 64 5.62 9.36 11.99
C GLY A 64 5.47 8.51 10.73
N TRP A 65 5.06 9.16 9.63
CA TRP A 65 4.94 8.56 8.30
C TRP A 65 6.22 7.88 7.78
N PRO A 66 7.45 8.42 7.97
CA PRO A 66 8.66 7.74 7.53
C PRO A 66 8.80 6.33 8.10
N SER A 67 8.54 6.17 9.41
CA SER A 67 8.58 4.86 10.06
C SER A 67 7.50 3.94 9.49
N MET A 68 6.29 4.43 9.24
CA MET A 68 5.22 3.62 8.64
C MET A 68 5.57 3.18 7.22
N LEU A 69 6.16 4.06 6.40
CA LEU A 69 6.59 3.72 5.03
C LEU A 69 7.74 2.69 5.03
N LEU A 70 8.70 2.80 5.95
CA LEU A 70 9.75 1.79 6.11
C LEU A 70 9.21 0.44 6.56
N MET A 71 8.29 0.42 7.54
CA MET A 71 7.62 -0.83 7.96
C MET A 71 6.74 -1.42 6.85
N ALA A 72 6.08 -0.57 6.05
CA ALA A 72 5.33 -1.01 4.87
C ALA A 72 6.25 -1.55 3.76
N THR A 73 7.47 -1.01 3.63
CA THR A 73 8.50 -1.54 2.72
C THR A 73 8.96 -2.91 3.19
N ALA A 74 9.19 -3.07 4.50
CA ALA A 74 9.49 -4.37 5.09
C ALA A 74 8.35 -5.38 4.86
N PHE A 75 7.09 -4.95 5.03
CA PHE A 75 5.92 -5.77 4.69
C PHE A 75 5.93 -6.17 3.22
N GLY A 76 6.13 -5.24 2.28
CA GLY A 76 6.14 -5.56 0.84
C GLY A 76 7.23 -6.56 0.46
N LEU A 77 8.41 -6.47 1.07
CA LEU A 77 9.48 -7.46 0.90
C LEU A 77 9.11 -8.84 1.48
N VAL A 78 8.52 -8.87 2.66
CA VAL A 78 8.06 -10.12 3.28
C VAL A 78 6.95 -10.76 2.44
N GLN A 79 5.97 -9.97 2.03
CA GLN A 79 4.83 -10.44 1.24
C GLN A 79 5.31 -10.99 -0.11
N ALA A 80 5.94 -10.15 -0.93
CA ALA A 80 6.33 -10.50 -2.29
C ALA A 80 7.55 -11.45 -2.36
N GLY A 81 8.40 -11.46 -1.33
CA GLY A 81 9.64 -12.23 -1.31
C GLY A 81 9.57 -13.54 -0.51
N LEU A 82 8.87 -13.56 0.63
CA LEU A 82 8.85 -14.72 1.54
C LEU A 82 7.51 -15.44 1.58
N VAL A 83 6.40 -14.72 1.38
CA VAL A 83 5.05 -15.28 1.51
C VAL A 83 4.58 -15.84 0.16
N ASP A 84 4.37 -14.99 -0.84
CA ASP A 84 3.93 -15.44 -2.18
C ASP A 84 5.10 -15.74 -3.13
N GLN A 85 6.33 -15.35 -2.73
CA GLN A 85 7.59 -15.57 -3.45
C GLN A 85 7.59 -15.06 -4.92
N SER A 86 6.66 -14.17 -5.25
CA SER A 86 6.46 -13.59 -6.58
C SER A 86 7.69 -12.85 -7.11
N LEU A 87 8.54 -12.30 -6.22
CA LEU A 87 9.82 -11.68 -6.60
C LEU A 87 10.85 -12.67 -7.16
N PHE A 88 10.74 -13.96 -6.83
CA PHE A 88 11.77 -14.96 -7.10
C PHE A 88 11.29 -16.08 -8.02
N ASP A 89 10.01 -16.41 -8.02
CA ASP A 89 9.40 -17.38 -8.93
C ASP A 89 9.24 -16.83 -10.37
N PRO A 90 9.89 -17.41 -11.39
CA PRO A 90 9.68 -17.05 -12.79
C PRO A 90 8.32 -17.50 -13.34
N ASP A 91 7.69 -18.53 -12.75
CA ASP A 91 6.41 -19.10 -13.18
C ASP A 91 5.27 -18.77 -12.19
N TYR A 92 5.37 -17.61 -11.53
CA TYR A 92 4.43 -17.20 -10.49
C TYR A 92 2.98 -17.27 -10.98
N ARG A 93 2.18 -18.13 -10.34
CA ARG A 93 0.75 -18.38 -10.63
C ARG A 93 0.46 -18.75 -12.10
N ALA A 94 1.45 -19.29 -12.82
CA ALA A 94 1.36 -19.54 -14.26
C ALA A 94 0.92 -18.31 -15.08
N ILE A 95 1.26 -17.10 -14.63
CA ILE A 95 0.92 -15.86 -15.33
C ILE A 95 1.83 -15.76 -16.57
N PRO A 96 1.28 -15.79 -17.82
CA PRO A 96 2.09 -16.00 -19.02
C PRO A 96 3.16 -14.94 -19.29
N TYR A 97 2.93 -13.71 -18.82
CA TYR A 97 3.85 -12.59 -19.02
C TYR A 97 4.79 -12.37 -17.82
N TRP A 98 4.70 -13.16 -16.75
CA TRP A 98 5.40 -12.88 -15.50
C TRP A 98 6.92 -12.77 -15.66
N ASP A 99 7.55 -13.78 -16.27
CA ASP A 99 9.00 -13.77 -16.49
C ASP A 99 9.43 -12.69 -17.50
N SER A 100 8.53 -12.28 -18.41
CA SER A 100 8.80 -11.14 -19.31
C SER A 100 8.89 -9.80 -18.57
N LEU A 101 8.27 -9.67 -17.38
CA LEU A 101 8.46 -8.51 -16.50
C LEU A 101 9.80 -8.56 -15.77
N ARG A 102 10.33 -9.75 -15.53
CA ARG A 102 11.57 -10.00 -14.80
C ARG A 102 12.80 -9.74 -15.66
N GLY A 103 12.83 -10.37 -16.83
CA GLY A 103 14.01 -10.44 -17.72
C GLY A 103 14.70 -9.10 -17.99
N PRO A 104 13.98 -8.02 -18.39
CA PRO A 104 14.59 -6.78 -18.85
C PRO A 104 15.47 -6.05 -17.84
N THR A 105 15.30 -6.31 -16.54
CA THR A 105 16.14 -5.74 -15.47
C THR A 105 16.56 -6.78 -14.45
N PHE A 106 16.72 -8.03 -14.90
CA PHE A 106 17.12 -9.13 -14.04
C PHE A 106 18.52 -8.90 -13.46
N VAL A 107 18.68 -9.16 -12.16
CA VAL A 107 19.94 -9.06 -11.42
C VAL A 107 20.26 -10.44 -10.88
N ALA A 108 21.07 -11.20 -11.63
CA ALA A 108 21.38 -12.60 -11.34
C ALA A 108 21.86 -12.87 -9.90
N PRO A 109 22.74 -12.03 -9.28
CA PRO A 109 23.13 -12.23 -7.89
C PRO A 109 21.99 -12.17 -6.86
N TRP A 110 20.88 -11.48 -7.19
CA TRP A 110 19.70 -11.41 -6.33
C TRP A 110 18.62 -12.42 -6.72
N GLY A 111 18.70 -12.97 -7.93
CA GLY A 111 17.69 -13.86 -8.50
C GLY A 111 16.32 -13.19 -8.68
N THR A 112 16.31 -11.87 -8.85
CA THR A 112 15.09 -11.06 -9.07
C THR A 112 15.38 -9.88 -10.00
N SER A 113 14.37 -9.08 -10.30
CA SER A 113 14.41 -7.95 -11.23
C SER A 113 14.32 -6.62 -10.50
N ALA A 114 15.16 -5.65 -10.89
CA ALA A 114 15.11 -4.30 -10.31
C ALA A 114 13.75 -3.64 -10.53
N TYR A 115 13.16 -3.82 -11.71
CA TYR A 115 11.81 -3.35 -12.03
C TYR A 115 10.78 -3.94 -11.08
N MET A 116 10.77 -5.26 -10.88
CA MET A 116 9.80 -5.91 -9.99
C MET A 116 9.98 -5.50 -8.54
N VAL A 117 11.21 -5.46 -8.04
CA VAL A 117 11.48 -4.98 -6.68
C VAL A 117 10.92 -3.56 -6.52
N LEU A 118 11.11 -2.70 -7.52
CA LEU A 118 10.58 -1.35 -7.47
C LEU A 118 9.05 -1.30 -7.53
N THR A 119 8.41 -1.98 -8.49
CA THR A 119 6.96 -1.88 -8.74
C THR A 119 6.13 -2.67 -7.72
N PHE A 120 6.51 -3.91 -7.40
CA PHE A 120 5.76 -4.74 -6.45
C PHE A 120 5.89 -4.22 -5.02
N VAL A 121 7.12 -3.94 -4.58
CA VAL A 121 7.32 -3.46 -3.21
C VAL A 121 6.69 -2.07 -3.04
N SER A 122 6.80 -1.17 -4.02
CA SER A 122 6.13 0.14 -3.93
C SER A 122 4.61 0.03 -3.96
N GLY A 123 4.01 -0.88 -4.74
CA GLY A 123 2.58 -1.16 -4.74
C GLY A 123 2.09 -1.65 -3.36
N HIS A 124 2.88 -2.48 -2.68
CA HIS A 124 2.63 -2.86 -1.30
C HIS A 124 2.77 -1.67 -0.33
N VAL A 125 3.79 -0.83 -0.50
CA VAL A 125 4.03 0.31 0.39
C VAL A 125 2.92 1.36 0.30
N LEU A 126 2.60 1.77 -0.93
CA LEU A 126 1.73 2.90 -1.21
C LEU A 126 0.27 2.46 -1.18
N GLY A 127 -0.18 1.77 -2.22
CA GLY A 127 -1.57 1.38 -2.41
C GLY A 127 -2.06 0.40 -1.34
N SER A 128 -1.23 -0.57 -0.93
CA SER A 128 -1.69 -1.65 -0.01
C SER A 128 -1.59 -1.29 1.48
N MET A 129 -0.74 -0.33 1.86
CA MET A 129 -0.48 0.01 3.27
C MET A 129 -0.70 1.49 3.57
N ALA A 130 0.05 2.39 2.93
CA ALA A 130 0.00 3.81 3.25
C ALA A 130 -1.38 4.42 2.98
N ALA A 131 -1.98 4.08 1.84
CA ALA A 131 -3.28 4.58 1.44
C ALA A 131 -4.42 4.16 2.39
N PRO A 132 -4.66 2.87 2.68
CA PRO A 132 -5.70 2.46 3.61
C PRO A 132 -5.47 2.99 5.03
N ILE A 133 -4.22 3.06 5.50
CA ILE A 133 -3.89 3.67 6.81
C ILE A 133 -4.31 5.15 6.82
N ALA A 134 -3.89 5.94 5.83
CA ALA A 134 -4.20 7.35 5.72
C ALA A 134 -5.71 7.61 5.63
N LEU A 135 -6.41 6.83 4.82
CA LEU A 135 -7.86 6.93 4.67
C LEU A 135 -8.56 6.62 5.99
N ALA A 136 -8.16 5.56 6.70
CA ALA A 136 -8.74 5.25 8.01
C ALA A 136 -8.47 6.33 9.05
N GLU A 137 -7.24 6.85 9.10
CA GLU A 137 -6.90 7.96 10.01
C GLU A 137 -7.69 9.22 9.69
N SER A 138 -8.01 9.47 8.42
CA SER A 138 -8.80 10.63 8.03
C SER A 138 -10.25 10.58 8.54
N TRP A 139 -10.77 9.39 8.83
CA TRP A 139 -12.10 9.18 9.42
C TRP A 139 -12.09 9.21 10.95
N SER A 140 -10.92 9.11 11.56
CA SER A 140 -10.76 9.06 13.00
C SER A 140 -10.47 10.44 13.58
N THR A 141 -11.08 10.73 14.73
CA THR A 141 -10.68 11.87 15.57
C THR A 141 -9.63 11.49 16.60
N THR A 142 -9.31 10.18 16.71
CA THR A 142 -8.39 9.64 17.70
C THR A 142 -7.02 9.44 17.09
N ARG A 143 -6.05 10.25 17.54
CA ARG A 143 -4.65 10.18 17.09
C ARG A 143 -3.85 9.06 17.77
N GLY A 144 -4.32 8.56 18.91
CA GLY A 144 -3.68 7.47 19.66
C GLY A 144 -3.97 6.07 19.09
N PRO A 145 -3.52 5.00 19.78
CA PRO A 145 -3.78 3.62 19.41
C PRO A 145 -5.29 3.31 19.36
N TRP A 146 -5.69 2.48 18.39
CA TRP A 146 -7.08 2.06 18.20
C TRP A 146 -7.37 0.71 18.85
N LEU A 147 -6.37 -0.18 18.90
CA LEU A 147 -6.53 -1.52 19.43
C LEU A 147 -6.10 -1.59 20.89
N ARG A 148 -6.52 -2.64 21.58
CA ARG A 148 -5.92 -3.08 22.85
C ARG A 148 -4.84 -4.12 22.55
N PRO A 149 -3.94 -4.47 23.49
CA PRO A 149 -2.91 -5.50 23.26
C PRO A 149 -3.47 -6.82 22.70
N ARG A 150 -4.64 -7.27 23.19
CA ARG A 150 -5.33 -8.45 22.64
C ARG A 150 -5.65 -8.32 21.14
N GLY A 151 -6.09 -7.14 20.70
CA GLY A 151 -6.36 -6.88 19.28
C GLY A 151 -5.11 -6.91 18.41
N LEU A 152 -3.95 -6.50 18.95
CA LEU A 152 -2.67 -6.64 18.25
C LEU A 152 -2.28 -8.11 18.07
N VAL A 153 -2.41 -8.91 19.14
CA VAL A 153 -2.13 -10.34 19.08
C VAL A 153 -3.03 -11.02 18.05
N LEU A 154 -4.33 -10.73 18.07
CA LEU A 154 -5.26 -11.28 17.08
C LEU A 154 -4.92 -10.87 15.66
N ALA A 155 -4.56 -9.60 15.42
CA ALA A 155 -4.11 -9.13 14.10
C ALA A 155 -2.82 -9.83 13.65
N ALA A 156 -1.84 -10.00 14.54
CA ALA A 156 -0.59 -10.70 14.24
C ALA A 156 -0.80 -12.18 13.93
N LEU A 157 -1.63 -12.87 14.71
CA LEU A 157 -1.98 -14.27 14.47
C LEU A 157 -2.76 -14.44 13.17
N ALA A 158 -3.71 -13.54 12.88
CA ALA A 158 -4.46 -13.57 11.64
C ALA A 158 -3.57 -13.34 10.42
N TRP A 159 -2.65 -12.38 10.49
CA TRP A 159 -1.65 -12.15 9.45
C TRP A 159 -0.75 -13.38 9.26
N ALA A 160 -0.20 -13.93 10.34
CA ALA A 160 0.65 -15.12 10.27
C ALA A 160 -0.08 -16.34 9.67
N ALA A 161 -1.35 -16.56 10.04
CA ALA A 161 -2.16 -17.63 9.49
C ALA A 161 -2.45 -17.43 7.99
N ALA A 162 -2.81 -16.21 7.58
CA ALA A 162 -3.03 -15.88 6.17
C ALA A 162 -1.75 -16.02 5.34
N SER A 163 -0.62 -15.51 5.85
CA SER A 163 0.68 -15.66 5.20
C SER A 163 1.12 -17.11 5.09
N ALA A 164 0.92 -17.92 6.14
CA ALA A 164 1.21 -19.35 6.09
C ALA A 164 0.34 -20.04 5.03
N PHE A 165 -0.97 -19.74 4.98
CA PHE A 165 -1.88 -20.29 3.98
C PHE A 165 -1.42 -19.96 2.55
N ILE A 166 -1.10 -18.70 2.25
CA ILE A 166 -0.62 -18.29 0.92
C ILE A 166 0.72 -18.96 0.57
N LEU A 167 1.64 -19.06 1.53
CA LEU A 167 2.91 -19.76 1.31
C LEU A 167 2.70 -21.24 1.03
N PHE A 168 1.82 -21.92 1.76
CA PHE A 168 1.52 -23.33 1.50
C PHE A 168 0.85 -23.54 0.13
N ASP A 169 -0.08 -22.68 -0.25
CA ASP A 169 -0.73 -22.69 -1.56
C ASP A 169 0.28 -22.47 -2.69
N HIS A 170 1.19 -21.49 -2.53
CA HIS A 170 2.28 -21.24 -3.46
C HIS A 170 3.20 -22.47 -3.59
N LEU A 171 3.73 -22.99 -2.49
CA LEU A 171 4.66 -24.13 -2.52
C LEU A 171 4.02 -25.42 -3.09
N GLY A 172 2.69 -25.54 -3.02
CA GLY A 172 1.93 -26.63 -3.63
C GLY A 172 1.58 -26.43 -5.11
N SER A 173 1.65 -25.20 -5.63
CA SER A 173 1.26 -24.86 -7.01
C SER A 173 2.43 -24.67 -7.97
N THR A 174 3.66 -24.54 -7.46
CA THR A 174 4.89 -24.44 -8.28
C THR A 174 5.99 -25.34 -7.73
N ASP A 175 6.93 -25.72 -8.59
CA ASP A 175 8.20 -26.36 -8.20
C ASP A 175 9.30 -25.34 -7.85
N ALA A 176 9.09 -24.06 -8.16
CA ALA A 176 10.05 -23.00 -7.85
C ALA A 176 10.27 -22.89 -6.33
N ARG A 177 11.54 -22.75 -5.92
CA ARG A 177 11.92 -22.57 -4.52
C ARG A 177 12.92 -21.43 -4.40
N ILE A 178 12.66 -20.54 -3.45
CA ILE A 178 13.67 -19.55 -3.08
C ILE A 178 14.89 -20.24 -2.46
N THR A 179 16.07 -19.72 -2.76
CA THR A 179 17.31 -20.14 -2.11
C THR A 179 17.36 -19.65 -0.66
N TRP A 180 18.17 -20.31 0.18
CA TRP A 180 18.45 -19.80 1.54
C TRP A 180 19.00 -18.37 1.53
N GLY A 181 19.80 -18.01 0.52
CA GLY A 181 20.33 -16.65 0.36
C GLY A 181 19.22 -15.62 0.12
N GLN A 182 18.26 -15.92 -0.75
CA GLN A 182 17.10 -15.06 -1.01
C GLN A 182 16.21 -14.92 0.24
N GLY A 183 15.96 -16.03 0.94
CA GLY A 183 15.17 -16.02 2.17
C GLY A 183 15.82 -15.21 3.29
N LEU A 184 17.08 -15.52 3.62
CA LEU A 184 17.83 -14.82 4.67
C LEU A 184 18.11 -13.36 4.31
N GLY A 185 18.45 -13.08 3.05
CA GLY A 185 18.70 -11.73 2.56
C GLY A 185 17.46 -10.84 2.66
N THR A 186 16.32 -11.31 2.16
CA THR A 186 15.03 -10.61 2.26
C THR A 186 14.63 -10.38 3.71
N GLY A 187 14.75 -11.42 4.56
CA GLY A 187 14.46 -11.31 5.99
C GLY A 187 15.36 -10.30 6.71
N ALA A 188 16.66 -10.30 6.40
CA ALA A 188 17.62 -9.37 6.99
C ALA A 188 17.35 -7.92 6.60
N VAL A 189 17.04 -7.65 5.33
CA VAL A 189 16.69 -6.30 4.85
C VAL A 189 15.38 -5.84 5.48
N ALA A 190 14.35 -6.69 5.51
CA ALA A 190 13.07 -6.37 6.14
C ALA A 190 13.24 -6.05 7.63
N LEU A 191 14.02 -6.85 8.36
CA LEU A 191 14.34 -6.61 9.76
C LEU A 191 15.09 -5.29 9.94
N LEU A 192 16.12 -5.02 9.12
CA LEU A 192 16.87 -3.77 9.17
C LEU A 192 15.96 -2.55 8.98
N LEU A 193 15.04 -2.61 8.00
CA LEU A 193 14.08 -1.54 7.75
C LEU A 193 13.17 -1.30 8.95
N VAL A 194 12.67 -2.36 9.61
CA VAL A 194 11.89 -2.25 10.84
C VAL A 194 12.73 -1.64 11.96
N LEU A 195 13.96 -2.11 12.17
CA LEU A 195 14.85 -1.58 13.21
C LEU A 195 15.17 -0.09 13.00
N VAL A 196 15.41 0.33 11.75
CA VAL A 196 15.59 1.74 11.39
C VAL A 196 14.31 2.52 11.65
N ALA A 197 13.16 2.01 11.20
CA ALA A 197 11.86 2.66 11.40
C ALA A 197 11.55 2.94 12.87
N LEU A 198 11.89 2.00 13.76
CA LEU A 198 11.69 2.11 15.20
C LEU A 198 12.63 3.10 15.89
N ARG A 199 13.70 3.55 15.22
CA ARG A 199 14.67 4.54 15.72
C ARG A 199 14.46 5.93 15.15
N LEU A 200 13.61 6.09 14.14
CA LEU A 200 13.33 7.41 13.56
C LEU A 200 12.58 8.29 14.57
N SER A 201 13.06 9.52 14.72
CA SER A 201 12.36 10.54 15.50
C SER A 201 11.33 11.27 14.64
N PRO A 202 10.18 11.67 15.22
CA PRO A 202 9.24 12.55 14.54
C PRO A 202 9.92 13.85 14.11
N VAL A 203 9.64 14.30 12.89
CA VAL A 203 10.16 15.58 12.42
C VAL A 203 9.26 16.71 12.90
N ALA A 204 9.86 17.66 13.61
CA ALA A 204 9.16 18.87 14.03
C ALA A 204 8.68 19.67 12.80
N PRO A 205 7.42 20.14 12.78
CA PRO A 205 6.93 20.99 11.70
C PRO A 205 7.78 22.26 11.57
N ARG A 206 8.13 22.61 10.34
CA ARG A 206 8.85 23.83 9.96
C ARG A 206 7.88 24.82 9.35
N ARG A 207 8.12 26.11 9.54
CA ARG A 207 7.33 27.14 8.87
C ARG A 207 7.46 27.02 7.35
N GLY A 208 6.36 27.20 6.62
CA GLY A 208 6.42 27.47 5.19
C GLY A 208 5.15 27.15 4.42
N ARG A 209 5.18 27.51 3.14
CA ARG A 209 4.05 27.30 2.23
C ARG A 209 3.92 25.83 1.85
N VAL A 210 2.67 25.37 1.84
CA VAL A 210 2.26 24.07 1.31
C VAL A 210 1.34 24.34 0.11
N PRO A 211 1.46 23.59 -1.00
CA PRO A 211 0.52 23.67 -2.10
C PRO A 211 -0.90 23.33 -1.64
N SER A 212 -1.91 23.72 -2.40
CA SER A 212 -3.28 23.29 -2.10
C SER A 212 -3.39 21.75 -2.18
N PRO A 213 -4.33 21.12 -1.44
CA PRO A 213 -4.56 19.67 -1.54
C PRO A 213 -4.80 19.18 -2.96
N TRP A 214 -5.41 20.00 -3.83
CA TRP A 214 -5.62 19.65 -5.24
C TRP A 214 -4.33 19.57 -6.05
N ILE A 215 -3.35 20.43 -5.75
CA ILE A 215 -2.02 20.34 -6.36
C ILE A 215 -1.32 19.07 -5.88
N VAL A 216 -1.42 18.76 -4.58
CA VAL A 216 -0.86 17.51 -4.02
C VAL A 216 -1.46 16.30 -4.73
N LEU A 217 -2.80 16.23 -4.85
CA LEU A 217 -3.50 15.18 -5.58
C LEU A 217 -2.94 15.03 -7.00
N ALA A 218 -2.97 16.10 -7.79
CA ALA A 218 -2.54 16.08 -9.19
C ALA A 218 -1.08 15.65 -9.36
N VAL A 219 -0.18 16.18 -8.53
CA VAL A 219 1.25 15.83 -8.58
C VAL A 219 1.47 14.38 -8.21
N THR A 220 0.83 13.88 -7.14
CA THR A 220 0.97 12.47 -6.75
C THR A 220 0.38 11.54 -7.81
N THR A 221 -0.79 11.84 -8.39
CA THR A 221 -1.33 11.04 -9.50
C THR A 221 -0.39 11.02 -10.69
N ALA A 222 0.10 12.19 -11.13
CA ALA A 222 0.94 12.28 -12.32
C ALA A 222 2.28 11.55 -12.14
N LEU A 223 2.95 11.73 -11.00
CA LEU A 223 4.24 11.09 -10.74
C LEU A 223 4.11 9.58 -10.54
N LEU A 224 3.09 9.12 -9.81
CA LEU A 224 2.92 7.70 -9.51
C LEU A 224 2.33 6.93 -10.71
N ALA A 225 1.54 7.58 -11.57
CA ALA A 225 1.01 6.97 -12.79
C ALA A 225 2.11 6.60 -13.80
N THR A 226 3.32 7.14 -13.65
CA THR A 226 4.48 6.71 -14.45
C THR A 226 4.68 5.19 -14.37
N GLY A 227 4.40 4.56 -13.22
CA GLY A 227 4.51 3.11 -13.05
C GLY A 227 3.61 2.30 -13.98
N SER A 228 2.48 2.86 -14.41
CA SER A 228 1.55 2.21 -15.34
C SER A 228 1.77 2.58 -16.80
N LEU A 229 2.65 3.56 -17.09
CA LEU A 229 2.88 4.09 -18.44
C LEU A 229 4.21 3.65 -19.03
N VAL A 230 5.17 3.23 -18.20
CA VAL A 230 6.51 2.86 -18.65
C VAL A 230 6.60 1.37 -18.97
N GLN A 231 7.35 1.04 -20.02
CA GLN A 231 7.68 -0.33 -20.38
C GLN A 231 8.65 -0.96 -19.37
N THR A 232 8.85 -2.27 -19.44
CA THR A 232 9.89 -2.96 -18.66
C THR A 232 11.27 -2.66 -19.25
N GLY A 233 12.27 -2.41 -18.40
CA GLY A 233 13.65 -2.10 -18.84
C GLY A 233 14.38 -1.11 -17.94
N TRP A 234 15.70 -1.00 -18.08
CA TRP A 234 16.54 -0.21 -17.18
C TRP A 234 16.23 1.29 -17.23
N LEU A 235 16.01 1.85 -18.42
CA LEU A 235 15.67 3.27 -18.58
C LEU A 235 14.33 3.60 -17.90
N SER A 236 13.31 2.79 -18.16
CA SER A 236 12.00 2.91 -17.51
C SER A 236 12.05 2.73 -16.00
N THR A 237 12.86 1.77 -15.52
CA THR A 237 13.06 1.52 -14.09
C THR A 237 13.74 2.71 -13.42
N ALA A 238 14.75 3.31 -14.06
CA ALA A 238 15.39 4.52 -13.57
C ALA A 238 14.44 5.72 -13.56
N ALA A 239 13.62 5.90 -14.61
CA ALA A 239 12.61 6.94 -14.69
C ALA A 239 11.54 6.80 -13.59
N LEU A 240 11.07 5.58 -13.36
CA LEU A 240 10.12 5.27 -12.28
C LEU A 240 10.73 5.53 -10.91
N ALA A 241 11.97 5.09 -10.68
CA ALA A 241 12.69 5.33 -9.42
C ALA A 241 12.85 6.84 -9.17
N ALA A 242 13.17 7.61 -10.21
CA ALA A 242 13.25 9.06 -10.14
C ALA A 242 11.89 9.68 -9.83
N ALA A 243 10.80 9.24 -10.47
CA ALA A 243 9.45 9.72 -10.21
C ALA A 243 9.02 9.47 -8.76
N PHE A 244 9.29 8.28 -8.22
CA PHE A 244 9.04 7.95 -6.81
C PHE A 244 9.91 8.78 -5.86
N ALA A 245 11.20 8.95 -6.16
CA ALA A 245 12.09 9.77 -5.36
C ALA A 245 11.62 11.24 -5.31
N VAL A 246 11.18 11.78 -6.45
CA VAL A 246 10.59 13.13 -6.53
C VAL A 246 9.29 13.20 -5.74
N ALA A 247 8.38 12.23 -5.91
CA ALA A 247 7.11 12.21 -5.17
C ALA A 247 7.34 12.16 -3.65
N LEU A 248 8.19 11.24 -3.18
CA LEU A 248 8.54 11.12 -1.75
C LEU A 248 9.27 12.36 -1.24
N GLY A 249 10.19 12.94 -2.03
CA GLY A 249 10.91 14.16 -1.68
C GLY A 249 9.98 15.37 -1.55
N LEU A 250 9.00 15.51 -2.44
CA LEU A 250 7.97 16.55 -2.38
C LEU A 250 7.04 16.33 -1.17
N LEU A 251 6.54 15.12 -0.97
CA LEU A 251 5.70 14.77 0.18
C LEU A 251 6.43 14.97 1.51
N TRP A 252 7.73 14.65 1.58
CA TRP A 252 8.57 14.96 2.73
C TRP A 252 8.71 16.47 2.95
N ARG A 253 9.06 17.21 1.90
CA ARG A 253 9.26 18.66 1.96
C ARG A 253 7.99 19.40 2.37
N TRP A 254 6.83 18.97 1.87
CA TRP A 254 5.53 19.57 2.18
C TRP A 254 4.97 19.07 3.51
N GLY A 255 5.09 17.76 3.78
CA GLY A 255 4.60 17.11 5.00
C GLY A 255 5.31 17.53 6.27
N THR A 256 6.52 18.08 6.16
CA THR A 256 7.26 18.70 7.27
C THR A 256 6.91 20.16 7.49
N ARG A 257 5.93 20.73 6.77
CA ARG A 257 5.49 22.11 6.97
C ARG A 257 4.29 22.21 7.91
N ASP A 258 4.23 23.31 8.64
CA ASP A 258 3.16 23.65 9.57
C ASP A 258 1.78 23.82 8.90
N GLY A 259 1.74 24.16 7.61
CA GLY A 259 0.52 24.17 6.79
C GLY A 259 0.01 22.80 6.33
N TRP A 260 0.75 21.71 6.55
CA TRP A 260 0.32 20.37 6.14
C TRP A 260 -0.79 19.86 7.06
N THR A 261 -1.86 19.35 6.47
CA THR A 261 -3.04 18.90 7.19
C THR A 261 -3.51 17.54 6.68
N GLY A 262 -4.41 16.89 7.41
CA GLY A 262 -4.99 15.61 6.97
C GLY A 262 -5.64 15.68 5.59
N ARG A 263 -6.09 16.86 5.14
CA ARG A 263 -6.61 17.05 3.76
C ARG A 263 -5.53 16.79 2.71
N HIS A 264 -4.30 17.20 2.96
CA HIS A 264 -3.17 16.97 2.06
C HIS A 264 -2.75 15.50 2.07
N THR A 265 -2.77 14.85 3.24
CA THR A 265 -2.53 13.40 3.34
C THR A 265 -3.57 12.61 2.55
N VAL A 266 -4.85 12.91 2.70
CA VAL A 266 -5.92 12.25 1.91
C VAL A 266 -5.75 12.51 0.42
N ALA A 267 -5.41 13.74 0.03
CA ALA A 267 -5.15 14.05 -1.38
C ALA A 267 -3.97 13.25 -1.95
N ALA A 268 -2.86 13.15 -1.23
CA ALA A 268 -1.68 12.39 -1.66
C ALA A 268 -2.02 10.91 -1.89
N VAL A 269 -2.69 10.26 -0.93
CA VAL A 269 -3.04 8.84 -1.08
C VAL A 269 -4.17 8.60 -2.07
N THR A 270 -5.06 9.58 -2.26
CA THR A 270 -6.06 9.49 -3.34
C THR A 270 -5.36 9.57 -4.69
N GLY A 271 -4.27 10.35 -4.79
CA GLY A 271 -3.52 10.45 -6.03
C GLY A 271 -2.79 9.16 -6.39
N ASP A 272 -2.21 8.50 -5.40
CA ASP A 272 -1.68 7.13 -5.50
C ASP A 272 -2.76 6.13 -5.96
N LEU A 273 -3.92 6.11 -5.31
CA LEU A 273 -5.01 5.21 -5.67
C LEU A 273 -5.58 5.47 -7.07
N LEU A 274 -5.63 6.73 -7.52
CA LEU A 274 -5.98 7.07 -8.90
C LEU A 274 -4.93 6.59 -9.90
N SER A 275 -3.64 6.62 -9.52
CA SER A 275 -2.57 6.12 -10.36
C SER A 275 -2.63 4.61 -10.62
N ILE A 276 -3.38 3.87 -9.78
CA ILE A 276 -3.62 2.43 -9.92
C ILE A 276 -5.00 2.16 -10.55
N GLY A 277 -6.05 2.77 -9.98
CA GLY A 277 -7.43 2.48 -10.34
C GLY A 277 -7.88 3.03 -11.68
N VAL A 278 -7.24 4.09 -12.20
CA VAL A 278 -7.54 4.59 -13.55
C VAL A 278 -6.93 3.68 -14.62
N PRO A 279 -5.63 3.30 -14.58
CA PRO A 279 -5.07 2.35 -15.54
C PRO A 279 -5.77 0.98 -15.57
N ALA A 280 -6.39 0.56 -14.47
CA ALA A 280 -7.14 -0.70 -14.38
C ALA A 280 -8.21 -0.90 -15.48
N PHE A 281 -8.74 0.19 -16.05
CA PHE A 281 -9.69 0.14 -17.17
C PHE A 281 -9.06 -0.38 -18.48
N TRP A 282 -7.73 -0.28 -18.61
CA TRP A 282 -6.95 -0.76 -19.76
C TRP A 282 -6.12 -2.02 -19.47
N VAL A 283 -6.08 -2.47 -18.21
CA VAL A 283 -5.41 -3.74 -17.85
C VAL A 283 -6.18 -4.91 -18.44
N GLU A 284 -5.49 -5.82 -19.13
CA GLU A 284 -6.10 -7.07 -19.61
C GLU A 284 -6.23 -8.04 -18.43
N PRO A 285 -7.44 -8.53 -18.11
CA PRO A 285 -7.62 -9.52 -17.05
C PRO A 285 -7.01 -10.88 -17.41
N LEU A 286 -6.59 -11.62 -16.40
CA LEU A 286 -6.21 -13.02 -16.54
C LEU A 286 -7.42 -13.86 -16.99
N GLY A 287 -7.15 -14.99 -17.65
CA GLY A 287 -8.18 -16.00 -17.96
C GLY A 287 -9.15 -15.68 -19.09
N GLY A 288 -8.91 -14.66 -19.93
CA GLY A 288 -9.74 -14.36 -21.11
C GLY A 288 -11.14 -13.85 -20.76
N ALA A 289 -11.24 -13.11 -19.66
CA ALA A 289 -12.48 -12.64 -19.08
C ALA A 289 -13.30 -11.68 -19.97
N SER A 290 -14.62 -11.64 -19.74
CA SER A 290 -15.49 -10.65 -20.37
C SER A 290 -15.20 -9.22 -19.88
N LEU A 291 -14.94 -8.32 -20.82
CA LEU A 291 -14.59 -6.93 -20.56
C LEU A 291 -15.72 -6.16 -19.85
N GLY A 292 -16.99 -6.42 -20.19
CA GLY A 292 -18.15 -5.68 -19.64
C GLY A 292 -18.25 -5.79 -18.11
N PRO A 293 -18.39 -7.00 -17.54
CA PRO A 293 -18.40 -7.22 -16.10
C PRO A 293 -17.17 -6.66 -15.38
N LYS A 294 -15.97 -6.82 -15.97
CA LYS A 294 -14.74 -6.23 -15.42
C LYS A 294 -14.85 -4.71 -15.29
N LEU A 295 -15.28 -4.00 -16.34
CA LEU A 295 -15.39 -2.54 -16.32
C LEU A 295 -16.40 -2.05 -15.27
N VAL A 296 -17.51 -2.76 -15.10
CA VAL A 296 -18.50 -2.47 -14.03
C VAL A 296 -17.87 -2.61 -12.66
N THR A 297 -17.13 -3.70 -12.41
CA THR A 297 -16.43 -3.91 -11.13
C THR A 297 -15.36 -2.86 -10.90
N ASN A 298 -14.53 -2.54 -11.89
CA ASN A 298 -13.51 -1.49 -11.79
C ASN A 298 -14.14 -0.13 -11.45
N ALA A 299 -15.24 0.24 -12.11
CA ALA A 299 -15.97 1.47 -11.82
C ALA A 299 -16.53 1.47 -10.39
N ALA A 300 -17.09 0.36 -9.92
CA ALA A 300 -17.60 0.24 -8.56
C ALA A 300 -16.49 0.37 -7.51
N LEU A 301 -15.36 -0.33 -7.69
CA LEU A 301 -14.22 -0.29 -6.77
C LEU A 301 -13.62 1.12 -6.70
N LEU A 302 -13.40 1.75 -7.86
CA LEU A 302 -12.88 3.12 -7.92
C LEU A 302 -13.86 4.10 -7.25
N ALA A 303 -15.17 3.97 -7.50
CA ALA A 303 -16.18 4.81 -6.86
C ALA A 303 -16.21 4.63 -5.34
N ILE A 304 -16.10 3.40 -4.83
CA ILE A 304 -16.02 3.11 -3.39
C ILE A 304 -14.81 3.78 -2.77
N VAL A 305 -13.63 3.62 -3.38
CA VAL A 305 -12.39 4.22 -2.89
C VAL A 305 -12.47 5.76 -2.87
N LEU A 306 -13.00 6.36 -3.94
CA LEU A 306 -13.19 7.81 -4.01
C LEU A 306 -14.23 8.31 -3.00
N ALA A 307 -15.30 7.55 -2.76
CA ALA A 307 -16.29 7.89 -1.73
C ALA A 307 -15.68 7.86 -0.32
N VAL A 308 -14.83 6.86 -0.04
CA VAL A 308 -14.08 6.77 1.23
C VAL A 308 -13.15 7.97 1.40
N ALA A 309 -12.40 8.34 0.36
CA ALA A 309 -11.52 9.51 0.37
C ALA A 309 -12.29 10.82 0.54
N ALA A 310 -13.38 11.02 -0.22
CA ALA A 310 -14.22 12.21 -0.15
C ALA A 310 -14.82 12.39 1.25
N ARG A 311 -15.29 11.31 1.87
CA ARG A 311 -15.79 11.35 3.24
C ARG A 311 -14.69 11.67 4.24
N GLY A 312 -13.49 11.11 4.07
CA GLY A 312 -12.29 11.47 4.83
C GLY A 312 -11.98 12.96 4.76
N LEU A 313 -11.99 13.55 3.55
CA LEU A 313 -11.82 14.99 3.35
C LEU A 313 -12.88 15.81 4.08
N VAL A 314 -14.16 15.39 4.05
CA VAL A 314 -15.24 16.07 4.77
C VAL A 314 -15.02 16.04 6.29
N VAL A 315 -14.55 14.91 6.83
CA VAL A 315 -14.21 14.80 8.26
C VAL A 315 -13.04 15.73 8.61
N GLN A 316 -11.97 15.68 7.81
CA GLN A 316 -10.79 16.54 8.00
C GLN A 316 -11.08 18.02 7.78
N ARG A 317 -12.16 18.37 7.06
CA ARG A 317 -12.59 19.76 6.90
C ARG A 317 -13.10 20.38 8.19
N ARG A 318 -13.69 19.57 9.07
CA ARG A 318 -14.34 19.99 10.31
C ARG A 318 -13.39 20.03 11.51
N LEU A 319 -12.18 19.48 11.36
CA LEU A 319 -11.18 19.51 12.42
C LEU A 319 -10.47 20.87 12.45
N PRO A 320 -10.22 21.45 13.64
CA PRO A 320 -9.42 22.65 13.76
C PRO A 320 -8.05 22.45 13.13
N SER A 321 -7.51 23.51 12.53
CA SER A 321 -6.09 23.52 12.18
C SER A 321 -5.28 23.26 13.46
N PRO A 322 -4.22 22.43 13.43
CA PRO A 322 -3.39 22.16 14.60
C PRO A 322 -2.74 23.40 15.24
N LEU A 323 -2.90 24.59 14.65
CA LEU A 323 -2.38 25.88 15.13
C LEU A 323 -3.48 26.90 15.45
N SER A 324 -4.75 26.52 15.63
CA SER A 324 -5.74 27.49 16.15
C SER A 324 -5.29 27.95 17.55
N PRO A 325 -5.03 29.25 17.79
CA PRO A 325 -4.51 29.75 19.06
C PRO A 325 -5.48 29.61 20.25
N GLU A 326 -6.71 29.16 20.02
CA GLU A 326 -7.69 29.00 21.08
C GLU A 326 -7.52 27.67 21.81
N ARG A 327 -6.77 27.74 22.92
CA ARG A 327 -6.75 26.89 24.13
C ARG A 327 -5.31 26.56 24.54
N ALA A 328 -4.62 27.57 25.05
CA ALA A 328 -3.70 27.42 26.17
C ALA A 328 -4.44 27.95 27.42
#